data_AF-A0A8H5HGV0-F1
#
_entry.id   AF-A0A8H5HGV0-F1
#
_cell.length_a   1.000
_cell.length_b   1.000
_cell.length_c   1.000
_cell.angle_alpha   90.00
_cell.angle_beta   90.00
_cell.angle_gamma   90.00
#
_symmetry.space_group_name_H-M   'P 1'
#
loop_
_entity.id
_entity.type
_entity.pdbx_description
1 polymer ?
#
loop_
_entity_poly.entity_id
_entity_poly.type
_entity_poly.pdbx_seq_one_letter_code
_entity_poly.pdbx_strand_id
1 'polypeptide(L)'
;MTFHCSNPDFHIRSIPENDTFAVRRQALCTSEIFRDMFACCGDDASEDTLDLHESTGSLVALLNLLHDPPHRPIQFKRDESNLIPKVWNDPKTVIPLPLLPALFKLADKYALPSDTVMDVLAEHLLAHAPDAPLRVYTFALSHGLPRSVVSDASQYLQPMANYRLSEVTAIPVEEYHRVIQLQDFRVRKLREYLLSEEIFPHGYGACSSHTRETEKLWHSKRMSLAAKVETLTDISGELEETVATQEPVQNCTVCRKACIAAVEMLRYKCRKIPRTVDKMRTVKGFED
;
A
#
# COMPACT_ATOMS: atom_id res chain seq x y z
N MET A 1 15.11 12.45 -18.31
CA MET A 1 13.83 12.98 -18.79
C MET A 1 14.13 14.33 -19.41
N THR A 2 13.60 14.62 -20.59
CA THR A 2 13.71 15.92 -21.26
C THR A 2 12.31 16.51 -21.33
N PHE A 3 12.15 17.80 -21.00
CA PHE A 3 10.87 18.48 -21.11
C PHE A 3 10.69 19.03 -22.53
N HIS A 4 9.50 18.84 -23.10
CA HIS A 4 9.12 19.44 -24.37
C HIS A 4 7.68 19.94 -24.29
N CYS A 5 7.44 21.17 -24.77
CA CYS A 5 6.12 21.77 -24.79
C CYS A 5 5.73 22.14 -26.21
N SER A 6 4.56 21.67 -26.65
CA SER A 6 3.95 22.10 -27.91
C SER A 6 3.19 23.41 -27.72
N ASN A 7 3.39 24.36 -28.65
CA ASN A 7 2.78 25.69 -28.64
C ASN A 7 3.06 26.50 -27.36
N PRO A 8 4.34 26.79 -27.05
CA PRO A 8 4.68 27.59 -25.88
C PRO A 8 4.27 29.05 -26.05
N ASP A 9 3.86 29.69 -24.96
CA ASP A 9 3.47 31.10 -24.87
C ASP A 9 4.18 31.84 -23.73
N PHE A 10 5.10 31.15 -23.04
CA PHE A 10 5.85 31.68 -21.89
C PHE A 10 7.18 30.93 -21.71
N HIS A 11 8.12 31.49 -20.95
CA HIS A 11 9.40 30.86 -20.66
C HIS A 11 9.65 30.79 -19.15
N ILE A 12 10.29 29.71 -18.70
CA ILE A 12 10.85 29.62 -17.35
C ILE A 12 12.34 29.35 -17.46
N ARG A 13 13.14 30.13 -16.74
CA ARG A 13 14.59 29.99 -16.71
C ARG A 13 15.06 29.54 -15.34
N SER A 14 15.92 28.53 -15.33
CA SER A 14 16.63 28.08 -14.15
C SER A 14 17.75 29.09 -13.82
N ILE A 15 17.74 29.66 -12.62
CA ILE A 15 18.79 30.60 -12.17
C ILE A 15 20.16 29.91 -12.06
N PRO A 16 20.30 28.73 -11.41
CA PRO A 16 21.62 28.13 -11.19
C PRO A 16 22.35 27.73 -12.48
N GLU A 17 21.64 27.23 -13.49
CA GLU A 17 22.25 26.77 -14.74
C GLU A 17 21.94 27.63 -15.97
N ASN A 18 21.09 28.66 -15.84
CA ASN A 18 20.68 29.57 -16.90
C ASN A 18 19.95 28.89 -18.09
N ASP A 19 19.53 27.63 -17.93
CA ASP A 19 18.74 26.89 -18.91
C ASP A 19 17.31 27.44 -18.96
N THR A 20 16.77 27.63 -20.17
CA THR A 20 15.44 28.20 -20.40
C THR A 20 14.51 27.19 -21.06
N PHE A 21 13.29 27.08 -20.53
CA PHE A 21 12.28 26.14 -20.96
C PHE A 21 11.05 26.89 -21.47
N ALA A 22 10.67 26.61 -22.71
CA ALA A 22 9.44 27.13 -23.31
C ALA A 22 8.24 26.33 -22.79
N VAL A 23 7.23 27.01 -22.24
CA VAL A 23 6.10 26.43 -21.49
C VAL A 23 4.78 27.09 -21.91
N ARG A 24 3.67 26.57 -21.36
CA ARG A 24 2.31 27.08 -21.56
C ARG A 24 1.84 27.67 -20.25
N ARG A 25 1.54 28.97 -20.23
CA ARG A 25 1.04 29.70 -19.06
C ARG A 25 -0.19 29.01 -18.46
N GLN A 26 -1.09 28.53 -19.32
CA GLN A 26 -2.28 27.78 -18.89
C GLN A 26 -1.97 26.52 -18.06
N ALA A 27 -0.89 25.80 -18.40
CA ALA A 27 -0.48 24.61 -17.64
C ALA A 27 0.12 24.99 -16.28
N LEU A 28 0.88 26.08 -16.23
CA LEU A 28 1.42 26.62 -14.98
C LEU A 28 0.32 27.05 -14.02
N CYS A 29 -0.79 27.62 -14.51
CA CYS A 29 -1.95 28.03 -13.70
C CYS A 29 -2.65 26.88 -12.95
N THR A 30 -2.26 25.62 -13.16
CA THR A 30 -2.70 24.51 -12.30
C THR A 30 -2.12 24.61 -10.89
N SER A 31 -0.93 25.20 -10.74
CA SER A 31 -0.35 25.60 -9.46
C SER A 31 -1.05 26.86 -8.94
N GLU A 32 -1.42 26.85 -7.66
CA GLU A 32 -1.93 28.04 -6.97
C GLU A 32 -0.90 29.18 -6.98
N ILE A 33 0.39 28.88 -6.77
CA ILE A 33 1.45 29.89 -6.75
C ILE A 33 1.56 30.60 -8.08
N PHE A 34 1.62 29.86 -9.19
CA PHE A 34 1.74 30.48 -10.51
C PHE A 34 0.46 31.21 -10.92
N ARG A 35 -0.71 30.65 -10.61
CA ARG A 35 -1.99 31.31 -10.87
C ARG A 35 -2.08 32.67 -10.16
N ASP A 36 -1.76 32.71 -8.88
CA ASP A 36 -1.85 33.92 -8.07
C ASP A 36 -0.79 34.95 -8.48
N MET A 37 0.42 34.50 -8.82
CA MET A 37 1.47 35.33 -9.41
C MET A 37 0.99 35.99 -10.71
N PHE A 38 0.43 35.22 -11.66
CA PHE A 38 -0.07 35.77 -12.91
C PHE A 38 -1.25 36.72 -12.72
N ALA A 39 -2.14 36.46 -11.74
CA ALA A 39 -3.24 37.35 -11.42
C ALA A 39 -2.77 38.71 -10.86
N CYS A 40 -1.65 38.74 -10.14
CA CYS A 40 -1.10 39.95 -9.54
C CYS A 40 -0.30 40.83 -10.53
N CYS A 41 0.28 40.23 -11.57
CA CYS A 41 1.20 40.94 -12.47
C CYS A 41 0.51 41.71 -13.62
N GLY A 42 -0.80 41.56 -13.82
CA GLY A 42 -1.56 42.24 -14.88
C GLY A 42 -1.16 41.85 -16.31
N ASP A 43 -1.98 42.20 -17.29
CA ASP A 43 -1.72 41.90 -18.72
C ASP A 43 -0.57 42.74 -19.32
N ASP A 44 -0.09 43.76 -18.60
CA ASP A 44 0.99 44.68 -19.03
C ASP A 44 2.41 44.19 -18.66
N ALA A 45 2.55 42.98 -18.12
CA ALA A 45 3.86 42.40 -17.81
C ALA A 45 4.62 42.07 -19.11
N SER A 46 5.49 42.98 -19.56
CA SER A 46 6.40 42.80 -20.71
C SER A 46 7.43 41.68 -20.56
N GLU A 47 7.40 40.93 -19.45
CA GLU A 47 8.34 39.85 -19.15
C GLU A 47 7.71 38.48 -19.47
N ASP A 48 8.08 37.93 -20.63
CA ASP A 48 7.68 36.58 -21.08
C ASP A 48 8.53 35.46 -20.44
N THR A 49 9.34 35.78 -19.43
CA THR A 49 10.25 34.84 -18.77
C THR A 49 10.18 34.95 -17.26
N LEU A 50 9.97 33.82 -16.58
CA LEU A 50 10.03 33.70 -15.13
C LEU A 50 11.33 33.01 -14.70
N ASP A 51 12.06 33.64 -13.77
CA ASP A 51 13.27 33.06 -13.19
C ASP A 51 12.95 32.25 -11.92
N LEU A 52 13.34 30.97 -11.90
CA LEU A 52 13.17 30.09 -10.74
C LEU A 52 14.53 29.61 -10.21
N HIS A 53 14.69 29.65 -8.89
CA HIS A 53 15.86 29.09 -8.21
C HIS A 53 15.72 27.57 -8.00
N GLU A 54 15.52 26.85 -9.11
CA GLU A 54 15.50 25.40 -9.18
C GLU A 54 16.61 24.92 -10.11
N SER A 55 17.20 23.76 -9.78
CA SER A 55 18.09 23.11 -10.74
C SER A 55 17.31 22.72 -11.98
N THR A 56 18.01 22.63 -13.10
CA THR A 56 17.48 22.19 -14.40
C THR A 56 16.74 20.86 -14.27
N GLY A 57 17.26 19.90 -13.49
CA GLY A 57 16.61 18.61 -13.25
C GLY A 57 15.29 18.73 -12.47
N SER A 58 15.28 19.53 -11.39
CA SER A 58 14.07 19.82 -10.61
C SER A 58 13.02 20.54 -11.46
N LEU A 59 13.46 21.49 -12.28
CA LEU A 59 12.58 22.27 -13.12
C LEU A 59 11.95 21.41 -14.21
N VAL A 60 12.73 20.54 -14.88
CA VAL A 60 12.19 19.56 -15.82
C VAL A 60 11.15 18.65 -15.15
N ALA A 61 11.39 18.20 -13.92
CA ALA A 61 10.43 17.38 -13.18
C ALA A 61 9.14 18.16 -12.86
N LEU A 62 9.24 19.40 -12.37
CA LEU A 62 8.10 20.27 -12.09
C LEU A 62 7.28 20.54 -13.35
N LEU A 63 7.95 20.87 -14.46
CA LEU A 63 7.29 21.18 -15.72
C LEU A 63 6.55 19.96 -16.28
N ASN A 64 7.13 18.76 -16.16
CA ASN A 64 6.42 17.53 -16.49
C ASN A 64 5.18 17.33 -15.60
N LEU A 65 5.28 17.54 -14.28
CA LEU A 65 4.11 17.43 -13.38
C LEU A 65 2.96 18.39 -13.76
N LEU A 66 3.29 19.60 -14.22
CA LEU A 66 2.31 20.64 -14.61
C LEU A 66 1.71 20.41 -16.00
N HIS A 67 2.52 19.94 -16.95
CA HIS A 67 2.12 19.84 -18.36
C HIS A 67 1.59 18.48 -18.77
N ASP A 68 2.18 17.42 -18.21
CA ASP A 68 1.90 16.03 -18.52
C ASP A 68 2.01 15.20 -17.22
N PRO A 69 1.07 15.42 -16.27
CA PRO A 69 1.12 14.73 -14.99
C PRO A 69 1.13 13.22 -15.19
N PRO A 70 1.83 12.47 -14.34
CA PRO A 70 1.94 11.02 -14.48
C PRO A 70 0.56 10.36 -14.50
N HIS A 71 0.45 9.25 -15.23
CA HIS A 71 -0.74 8.40 -15.15
C HIS A 71 -0.68 7.51 -13.91
N ARG A 72 -1.87 7.19 -13.37
CA ARG A 72 -1.99 6.23 -12.25
C ARG A 72 -1.30 4.89 -12.60
N PRO A 73 -0.67 4.21 -11.62
CA PRO A 73 -0.11 2.88 -11.83
C PRO A 73 -1.12 1.92 -12.44
N ILE A 74 -0.70 1.15 -13.45
CA ILE A 74 -1.57 0.13 -14.04
C ILE A 74 -1.64 -1.08 -13.10
N GLN A 75 -2.83 -1.36 -12.60
CA GLN A 75 -3.08 -2.50 -11.72
C GLN A 75 -3.49 -3.74 -12.52
N PHE A 76 -2.96 -4.91 -12.14
CA PHE A 76 -3.44 -6.19 -12.64
C PHE A 76 -4.04 -7.01 -11.50
N LYS A 77 -5.25 -7.54 -11.70
CA LYS A 77 -5.87 -8.46 -10.77
C LYS A 77 -5.20 -9.83 -10.88
N ARG A 78 -4.63 -10.32 -9.78
CA ARG A 78 -4.25 -11.72 -9.62
C ARG A 78 -5.17 -12.38 -8.60
N ASP A 79 -5.28 -13.71 -8.68
CA ASP A 79 -6.15 -14.59 -7.88
C ASP A 79 -6.63 -14.02 -6.54
N GLU A 80 -7.95 -14.04 -6.35
CA GLU A 80 -8.63 -13.66 -5.11
C GLU A 80 -8.29 -14.58 -3.92
N SER A 81 -7.54 -15.66 -4.14
CA SER A 81 -7.23 -16.69 -3.15
C SER A 81 -6.31 -16.20 -2.02
N ASN A 82 -5.51 -15.15 -2.26
CA ASN A 82 -4.59 -14.62 -1.26
C ASN A 82 -5.33 -13.86 -0.17
N LEU A 83 -4.98 -14.12 1.09
CA LEU A 83 -5.52 -13.36 2.21
C LEU A 83 -5.13 -11.87 2.14
N ILE A 84 -3.92 -11.56 1.65
CA ILE A 84 -3.49 -10.19 1.33
C ILE A 84 -3.96 -9.87 -0.09
N PRO A 85 -4.86 -8.90 -0.31
CA PRO A 85 -5.11 -8.36 -1.63
C PRO A 85 -3.81 -7.70 -2.10
N LYS A 86 -2.94 -8.49 -2.73
CA LYS A 86 -1.76 -7.95 -3.37
C LYS A 86 -2.27 -7.29 -4.63
N VAL A 87 -2.47 -5.98 -4.59
CA VAL A 87 -2.61 -5.18 -5.80
C VAL A 87 -1.22 -5.16 -6.43
N TRP A 88 -1.09 -5.84 -7.57
CA TRP A 88 0.15 -5.82 -8.32
C TRP A 88 0.07 -4.69 -9.34
N ASN A 89 1.07 -3.84 -9.33
CA ASN A 89 1.21 -2.75 -10.28
C ASN A 89 2.23 -3.15 -11.35
N ASP A 90 2.02 -2.73 -12.61
CA ASP A 90 3.04 -2.86 -13.65
C ASP A 90 4.29 -2.07 -13.23
N PRO A 91 5.44 -2.72 -12.99
CA PRO A 91 6.66 -2.03 -12.58
C PRO A 91 7.11 -0.97 -13.60
N LYS A 92 6.73 -1.10 -14.88
CA LYS A 92 7.06 -0.13 -15.93
C LYS A 92 6.26 1.16 -15.84
N THR A 93 5.15 1.15 -15.11
CA THR A 93 4.24 2.29 -14.95
C THR A 93 4.41 2.98 -13.61
N VAL A 94 5.09 2.34 -12.66
CA VAL A 94 5.30 2.88 -11.32
C VAL A 94 6.52 3.78 -11.31
N ILE A 95 6.35 5.02 -10.85
CA ILE A 95 7.48 5.93 -10.60
C ILE A 95 8.39 5.31 -9.54
N PRO A 96 9.71 5.16 -9.80
CA PRO A 96 10.64 4.60 -8.82
C PRO A 96 10.65 5.36 -7.49
N LEU A 97 10.64 4.61 -6.38
CA LEU A 97 10.61 5.16 -5.02
C LEU A 97 11.71 6.21 -4.71
N PRO A 98 12.95 6.12 -5.24
CA PRO A 98 13.96 7.16 -5.02
C PRO A 98 13.60 8.53 -5.63
N LEU A 99 12.74 8.58 -6.65
CA LEU A 99 12.34 9.82 -7.32
C LEU A 99 11.14 10.49 -6.65
N LEU A 100 10.24 9.71 -6.05
CA LEU A 100 9.02 10.21 -5.41
C LEU A 100 9.26 11.33 -4.38
N PRO A 101 10.24 11.25 -3.46
CA PRO A 101 10.51 12.33 -2.51
C PRO A 101 10.74 13.70 -3.15
N ALA A 102 11.48 13.74 -4.26
CA ALA A 102 11.74 14.97 -4.99
C ALA A 102 10.46 15.51 -5.65
N LEU A 103 9.64 14.63 -6.21
CA LEU A 103 8.36 15.01 -6.83
C LEU A 103 7.36 15.54 -5.80
N PHE A 104 7.24 14.89 -4.63
CA PHE A 104 6.41 15.39 -3.54
C PHE A 104 6.89 16.75 -3.03
N LYS A 105 8.20 16.96 -2.89
CA LYS A 105 8.77 18.24 -2.48
C LYS A 105 8.45 19.35 -3.48
N LEU A 106 8.52 19.06 -4.79
CA LEU A 106 8.13 20.02 -5.83
C LEU A 106 6.62 20.29 -5.80
N ALA A 107 5.82 19.24 -5.65
CA ALA A 107 4.37 19.37 -5.60
C ALA A 107 3.92 20.23 -4.40
N ASP A 108 4.52 20.02 -3.23
CA ASP A 108 4.30 20.82 -2.03
C ASP A 108 4.80 22.26 -2.21
N LYS A 109 6.06 22.44 -2.65
CA LYS A 109 6.67 23.77 -2.84
C LYS A 109 5.87 24.65 -3.81
N TYR A 110 5.30 24.07 -4.85
CA TYR A 110 4.54 24.77 -5.88
C TYR A 110 3.02 24.66 -5.69
N ALA A 111 2.54 24.21 -4.53
CA ALA A 111 1.12 24.06 -4.20
C ALA A 111 0.32 23.41 -5.35
N LEU A 112 0.81 22.26 -5.83
CA LEU A 112 0.13 21.52 -6.88
C LEU A 112 -1.17 20.90 -6.34
N PRO A 113 -2.21 20.83 -7.18
CA PRO A 113 -3.54 20.41 -6.76
C PRO A 113 -3.54 19.01 -6.15
N SER A 114 -4.13 18.91 -4.94
CA SER A 114 -4.10 17.68 -4.16
C SER A 114 -4.91 16.56 -4.83
N ASP A 115 -6.06 16.91 -5.41
CA ASP A 115 -7.03 16.03 -6.05
C ASP A 115 -6.57 15.43 -7.39
N THR A 116 -5.43 15.89 -7.92
CA THR A 116 -4.88 15.41 -9.19
C THR A 116 -3.45 14.93 -9.04
N VAL A 117 -2.48 15.83 -8.84
CA VAL A 117 -1.05 15.46 -8.86
C VAL A 117 -0.66 14.73 -7.58
N MET A 118 -1.02 15.25 -6.41
CA MET A 118 -0.61 14.62 -5.13
C MET A 118 -1.26 13.25 -4.96
N ASP A 119 -2.54 13.11 -5.30
CA ASP A 119 -3.24 11.83 -5.24
C ASP A 119 -2.59 10.78 -6.16
N VAL A 120 -2.20 11.16 -7.38
CA VAL A 120 -1.50 10.24 -8.29
C VAL A 120 -0.13 9.87 -7.73
N LEU A 121 0.65 10.83 -7.23
CA LEU A 121 1.95 10.55 -6.61
C LEU A 121 1.79 9.63 -5.39
N ALA A 122 0.72 9.78 -4.62
CA ALA A 122 0.41 8.93 -3.47
C ALA A 122 0.06 7.50 -3.89
N GLU A 123 -0.62 7.30 -5.03
CA GLU A 123 -0.82 5.96 -5.59
C GLU A 123 0.48 5.31 -6.07
N HIS A 124 1.37 6.06 -6.72
CA HIS A 124 2.70 5.55 -7.05
C HIS A 124 3.50 5.19 -5.80
N LEU A 125 3.38 5.97 -4.72
CA LEU A 125 4.00 5.65 -3.44
C LEU A 125 3.43 4.34 -2.85
N LEU A 126 2.11 4.19 -2.83
CA LEU A 126 1.44 2.97 -2.35
C LEU A 126 1.77 1.73 -3.18
N ALA A 127 2.07 1.90 -4.47
CA ALA A 127 2.51 0.80 -5.31
C ALA A 127 3.80 0.13 -4.81
N HIS A 128 4.63 0.84 -4.04
CA HIS A 128 5.84 0.29 -3.39
C HIS A 128 5.58 -0.31 -2.02
N ALA A 129 4.38 -0.17 -1.45
CA ALA A 129 4.09 -0.61 -0.08
C ALA A 129 4.32 -2.12 0.16
N PRO A 130 4.03 -3.04 -0.80
CA PRO A 130 4.33 -4.46 -0.61
C PRO A 130 5.83 -4.77 -0.43
N ASP A 131 6.71 -4.02 -1.10
CA ASP A 131 8.16 -4.28 -1.12
C ASP A 131 8.93 -3.43 -0.12
N ALA A 132 8.46 -2.21 0.15
CA ALA A 132 9.10 -1.24 1.05
C ALA A 132 8.11 -0.63 2.06
N PRO A 133 7.38 -1.45 2.84
CA PRO A 133 6.23 -1.03 3.64
C PRO A 133 6.57 0.07 4.66
N LEU A 134 7.65 -0.13 5.43
CA LEU A 134 8.05 0.83 6.45
C LEU A 134 8.45 2.18 5.86
N ARG A 135 9.17 2.16 4.73
CA ARG A 135 9.60 3.39 4.04
C ARG A 135 8.42 4.16 3.47
N VAL A 136 7.45 3.47 2.86
CA VAL A 136 6.22 4.08 2.35
C VAL A 136 5.38 4.65 3.50
N TYR A 137 5.18 3.88 4.58
CA TYR A 137 4.41 4.30 5.75
C TYR A 137 5.01 5.54 6.44
N THR A 138 6.31 5.52 6.73
CA THR A 138 7.02 6.65 7.36
C THR A 138 7.07 7.87 6.45
N PHE A 139 7.21 7.68 5.14
CA PHE A 139 7.15 8.77 4.18
C PHE A 139 5.77 9.44 4.17
N ALA A 140 4.71 8.63 4.07
CA ALA A 140 3.33 9.13 4.07
C ALA A 140 3.00 9.92 5.35
N LEU A 141 3.45 9.43 6.51
CA LEU A 141 3.31 10.14 7.79
C LEU A 141 4.07 11.47 7.80
N SER A 142 5.34 11.47 7.42
CA SER A 142 6.20 12.66 7.51
C SER A 142 5.81 13.77 6.53
N HIS A 143 5.15 13.43 5.41
CA HIS A 143 4.66 14.38 4.41
C HIS A 143 3.17 14.73 4.58
N GLY A 144 2.55 14.32 5.69
CA GLY A 144 1.15 14.66 5.99
C GLY A 144 0.16 14.16 4.93
N LEU A 145 0.46 13.03 4.26
CA LEU A 145 -0.41 12.48 3.23
C LEU A 145 -1.78 12.06 3.82
N PRO A 146 -2.83 11.96 2.98
CA PRO A 146 -4.15 11.56 3.44
C PRO A 146 -4.11 10.29 4.28
N ARG A 147 -4.92 10.28 5.33
CA ARG A 147 -4.99 9.17 6.29
C ARG A 147 -5.24 7.81 5.63
N SER A 148 -6.01 7.78 4.55
CA SER A 148 -6.23 6.58 3.74
C SER A 148 -4.93 5.97 3.23
N VAL A 149 -4.00 6.79 2.75
CA VAL A 149 -2.68 6.35 2.22
C VAL A 149 -1.82 5.77 3.33
N VAL A 150 -1.75 6.45 4.48
CA VAL A 150 -1.05 5.95 5.67
C VAL A 150 -1.65 4.62 6.14
N SER A 151 -2.97 4.56 6.22
CA SER A 151 -3.74 3.37 6.59
C SER A 151 -3.47 2.21 5.62
N ASP A 152 -3.50 2.46 4.31
CA ASP A 152 -3.28 1.43 3.30
C ASP A 152 -1.84 0.95 3.26
N ALA A 153 -0.85 1.79 3.54
CA ALA A 153 0.53 1.37 3.71
C ALA A 153 0.70 0.44 4.94
N SER A 154 -0.04 0.71 6.02
CA SER A 154 0.09 -0.04 7.29
C SER A 154 -0.20 -1.54 7.16
N GLN A 155 -1.01 -1.96 6.17
CA GLN A 155 -1.36 -3.37 5.98
C GLN A 155 -0.19 -4.27 5.57
N TYR A 156 0.88 -3.68 5.05
CA TYR A 156 2.05 -4.39 4.55
C TYR A 156 3.20 -4.40 5.58
N LEU A 157 3.04 -3.72 6.71
CA LEU A 157 4.06 -3.68 7.75
C LEU A 157 4.28 -5.08 8.34
N GLN A 158 5.54 -5.48 8.37
CA GLN A 158 6.01 -6.65 9.11
C GLN A 158 5.83 -6.39 10.61
N PRO A 159 5.83 -7.45 11.46
CA PRO A 159 5.93 -7.27 12.91
C PRO A 159 6.97 -6.21 13.26
N MET A 160 6.61 -5.23 14.09
CA MET A 160 7.50 -4.08 14.33
C MET A 160 8.84 -4.50 14.94
N ALA A 161 8.87 -5.63 15.64
CA ALA A 161 10.08 -6.26 16.18
C ALA A 161 11.11 -6.67 15.10
N ASN A 162 10.70 -6.78 13.83
CA ASN A 162 11.58 -7.15 12.72
C ASN A 162 12.35 -5.95 12.13
N TYR A 163 11.97 -4.73 12.50
CA TYR A 163 12.65 -3.51 12.04
C TYR A 163 13.72 -3.07 13.03
N ARG A 164 14.76 -2.40 12.53
CA ARG A 164 15.80 -1.82 13.39
C ARG A 164 15.24 -0.60 14.10
N LEU A 165 15.76 -0.32 15.30
CA LEU A 165 15.39 0.86 16.07
C LEU A 165 15.52 2.15 15.25
N SER A 166 16.62 2.30 14.50
CA SER A 166 16.88 3.46 13.65
C SER A 166 15.84 3.68 12.54
N GLU A 167 15.14 2.62 12.12
CA GLU A 167 14.13 2.71 11.07
C GLU A 167 12.76 3.10 11.64
N VAL A 168 12.46 2.66 12.87
CA VAL A 168 11.17 2.92 13.53
C VAL A 168 11.14 4.24 14.30
N THR A 169 12.29 4.82 14.64
CA THR A 169 12.39 6.15 15.30
C THR A 169 11.78 7.28 14.48
N ALA A 170 11.62 7.09 13.17
CA ALA A 170 10.94 8.06 12.31
C ALA A 170 9.41 8.05 12.46
N ILE A 171 8.83 7.05 13.14
CA ILE A 171 7.39 6.96 13.36
C ILE A 171 7.03 7.69 14.66
N PRO A 172 6.03 8.60 14.65
CA PRO A 172 5.47 9.17 15.88
C PRO A 172 4.98 8.08 16.84
N VAL A 173 5.12 8.29 18.15
CA VAL A 173 4.84 7.28 19.18
C VAL A 173 3.39 6.78 19.09
N GLU A 174 2.44 7.68 18.84
CA GLU A 174 1.02 7.36 18.73
C GLU A 174 0.74 6.44 17.53
N GLU A 175 1.39 6.72 16.40
CA GLU A 175 1.23 5.92 15.18
C GLU A 175 1.95 4.57 15.30
N TYR A 176 3.10 4.53 15.97
CA TYR A 176 3.78 3.28 16.32
C TYR A 176 2.86 2.40 17.19
N HIS A 177 2.27 2.96 18.25
CA HIS A 177 1.39 2.24 19.15
C HIS A 177 0.16 1.66 18.42
N ARG A 178 -0.46 2.44 17.51
CA ARG A 178 -1.59 1.94 16.70
C ARG A 178 -1.22 0.75 15.83
N VAL A 179 -0.03 0.76 15.24
CA VAL A 179 0.48 -0.39 14.48
C VAL A 179 0.65 -1.60 15.39
N ILE A 180 1.24 -1.43 16.58
CA ILE A 180 1.38 -2.53 17.55
C ILE A 180 0.01 -3.12 17.95
N GLN A 181 -0.97 -2.27 18.25
CA GLN A 181 -2.33 -2.71 18.60
C GLN A 181 -2.99 -3.50 17.46
N LEU A 182 -2.85 -3.03 16.22
CA LEU A 182 -3.32 -3.75 15.03
C LEU A 182 -2.63 -5.13 14.92
N GLN A 183 -1.31 -5.18 15.08
CA GLN A 183 -0.54 -6.41 14.96
C GLN A 183 -0.91 -7.44 16.03
N ASP A 184 -0.99 -7.04 17.29
CA ASP A 184 -1.41 -7.92 18.39
C ASP A 184 -2.83 -8.46 18.18
N PHE A 185 -3.77 -7.56 17.87
CA PHE A 185 -5.16 -7.94 17.61
C PHE A 185 -5.26 -8.96 16.47
N ARG A 186 -4.53 -8.73 15.37
CA ARG A 186 -4.51 -9.65 14.22
C ARG A 186 -3.98 -11.02 14.60
N VAL A 187 -2.83 -11.09 15.27
CA VAL A 187 -2.23 -12.37 15.69
C VAL A 187 -3.19 -13.14 16.61
N ARG A 188 -3.79 -12.46 17.59
CA ARG A 188 -4.78 -13.06 18.48
C ARG A 188 -5.98 -13.63 17.72
N LYS A 189 -6.58 -12.84 16.81
CA LYS A 189 -7.77 -13.27 16.06
C LYS A 189 -7.47 -14.39 15.06
N LEU A 190 -6.30 -14.34 14.39
CA LEU A 190 -5.85 -15.42 13.52
C LEU A 190 -5.68 -16.72 14.31
N ARG A 191 -5.06 -16.67 15.49
CA ARG A 191 -4.93 -17.85 16.38
C ARG A 191 -6.28 -18.36 16.87
N GLU A 192 -7.18 -17.46 17.27
CA GLU A 192 -8.54 -17.82 17.70
C GLU A 192 -9.31 -18.55 16.60
N TYR A 193 -9.31 -18.02 15.37
CA TYR A 193 -9.98 -18.67 14.24
C TYR A 193 -9.30 -19.97 13.85
N LEU A 194 -7.98 -20.00 13.81
CA LEU A 194 -7.23 -21.23 13.53
C LEU A 194 -7.58 -22.32 14.56
N LEU A 195 -7.55 -22.01 15.86
CA LEU A 195 -7.77 -22.97 16.95
C LEU A 195 -9.25 -23.33 17.19
N SER A 196 -10.19 -22.62 16.57
CA SER A 196 -11.62 -22.94 16.63
C SER A 196 -12.14 -23.66 15.39
N GLU A 197 -11.39 -23.67 14.27
CA GLU A 197 -11.87 -24.30 13.03
C GLU A 197 -11.81 -25.84 13.10
N GLU A 198 -12.94 -26.48 12.81
CA GLU A 198 -13.10 -27.93 12.75
C GLU A 198 -13.11 -28.40 11.29
N ILE A 199 -12.45 -29.53 11.01
CA ILE A 199 -12.48 -30.12 9.66
C ILE A 199 -13.84 -30.76 9.32
N PHE A 200 -14.58 -31.23 10.34
CA PHE A 200 -15.93 -31.79 10.21
C PHE A 200 -16.88 -31.11 11.22
N PRO A 201 -17.38 -29.90 10.92
CA PRO A 201 -18.31 -29.21 11.83
C PRO A 201 -19.52 -30.09 12.13
N HIS A 202 -19.78 -30.39 13.41
CA HIS A 202 -20.86 -31.29 13.85
C HIS A 202 -20.83 -32.70 13.18
N GLY A 203 -19.68 -33.15 12.68
CA GLY A 203 -19.53 -34.42 11.96
C GLY A 203 -20.01 -34.39 10.49
N TYR A 204 -20.46 -33.25 9.98
CA TYR A 204 -20.86 -33.14 8.57
C TYR A 204 -19.65 -33.33 7.64
N GLY A 205 -19.82 -34.19 6.62
CA GLY A 205 -18.77 -34.49 5.64
C GLY A 205 -17.67 -35.44 6.14
N ALA A 206 -17.83 -36.02 7.34
CA ALA A 206 -16.89 -36.98 7.90
C ALA A 206 -16.73 -38.23 7.00
N CYS A 207 -15.48 -38.61 6.74
CA CYS A 207 -15.17 -39.79 5.93
C CYS A 207 -15.24 -41.06 6.78
N SER A 208 -16.19 -41.95 6.48
CA SER A 208 -16.39 -43.21 7.23
C SER A 208 -15.12 -44.05 7.45
N SER A 209 -14.15 -43.97 6.54
CA SER A 209 -12.90 -44.74 6.58
C SER A 209 -11.76 -44.03 7.30
N HIS A 210 -11.79 -42.70 7.42
CA HIS A 210 -10.60 -41.89 7.74
C HIS A 210 -10.88 -40.72 8.70
N THR A 211 -12.08 -40.62 9.29
CA THR A 211 -12.46 -39.48 10.15
C THR A 211 -11.41 -39.19 11.21
N ARG A 212 -11.04 -40.20 12.00
CA ARG A 212 -10.13 -40.03 13.15
C ARG A 212 -8.73 -39.63 12.72
N GLU A 213 -8.21 -40.25 11.66
CA GLU A 213 -6.89 -39.96 11.10
C GLU A 213 -6.84 -38.52 10.55
N THR A 214 -7.91 -38.11 9.86
CA THR A 214 -8.07 -36.77 9.28
C THR A 214 -8.18 -35.70 10.37
N GLU A 215 -8.98 -35.93 11.41
CA GLU A 215 -9.10 -35.03 12.57
C GLU A 215 -7.78 -34.88 13.31
N LYS A 216 -7.06 -35.99 13.53
CA LYS A 216 -5.75 -35.97 14.19
C LYS A 216 -4.74 -35.19 13.38
N LEU A 217 -4.70 -35.40 12.05
CA LEU A 217 -3.84 -34.64 11.15
C LEU A 217 -4.18 -33.14 11.20
N TRP A 218 -5.45 -32.79 11.00
CA TRP A 218 -5.94 -31.41 11.06
C TRP A 218 -5.55 -30.72 12.37
N HIS A 219 -5.89 -31.35 13.50
CA HIS A 219 -5.57 -30.82 14.83
C HIS A 219 -4.07 -30.60 15.00
N SER A 220 -3.24 -31.60 14.63
CA SER A 220 -1.78 -31.50 14.73
C SER A 220 -1.21 -30.33 13.91
N LYS A 221 -1.62 -30.19 12.64
CA LYS A 221 -1.16 -29.09 11.77
C LYS A 221 -1.58 -27.73 12.28
N ARG A 222 -2.83 -27.62 12.71
CA ARG A 222 -3.42 -26.39 13.25
C ARG A 222 -2.74 -25.93 14.54
N MET A 223 -2.43 -26.86 15.46
CA MET A 223 -1.65 -26.57 16.67
C MET A 223 -0.21 -26.15 16.35
N SER A 224 0.44 -26.82 15.40
CA SER A 224 1.80 -26.47 14.97
C SER A 224 1.85 -25.08 14.32
N LEU A 225 0.88 -24.77 13.47
CA LEU A 225 0.77 -23.48 12.80
C LEU A 225 0.44 -22.35 13.79
N ALA A 226 -0.44 -22.59 14.77
CA ALA A 226 -0.81 -21.59 15.77
C ALA A 226 0.39 -20.98 16.52
N ALA A 227 1.42 -21.80 16.78
CA ALA A 227 2.66 -21.36 17.42
C ALA A 227 3.50 -20.40 16.54
N LYS A 228 3.29 -20.41 15.23
CA LYS A 228 4.05 -19.64 14.23
C LYS A 228 3.27 -18.46 13.63
N VAL A 229 2.01 -18.26 14.04
CA VAL A 229 1.18 -17.18 13.51
C VAL A 229 1.79 -15.82 13.86
N GLU A 230 1.98 -15.02 12.82
CA GLU A 230 2.38 -13.61 12.83
C GLU A 230 1.34 -12.75 12.07
N THR A 231 1.57 -11.43 12.04
CA THR A 231 0.63 -10.42 11.49
C THR A 231 0.21 -10.68 10.04
N LEU A 232 1.13 -11.19 9.23
CA LEU A 232 0.97 -11.35 7.77
C LEU A 232 0.85 -12.81 7.32
N THR A 233 0.81 -13.76 8.25
CA THR A 233 0.70 -15.20 7.97
C THR A 233 -0.59 -15.50 7.18
N ASP A 234 -0.45 -16.23 6.07
CA ASP A 234 -1.60 -16.79 5.35
C ASP A 234 -2.00 -18.14 5.96
N ILE A 235 -2.69 -18.10 7.10
CA ILE A 235 -2.99 -19.31 7.85
C ILE A 235 -3.83 -20.32 7.06
N SER A 236 -4.65 -19.85 6.11
CA SER A 236 -5.48 -20.71 5.27
C SER A 236 -4.62 -21.40 4.20
N GLY A 237 -3.78 -20.64 3.50
CA GLY A 237 -2.85 -21.18 2.51
C GLY A 237 -1.85 -22.17 3.12
N GLU A 238 -1.24 -21.83 4.26
CA GLU A 238 -0.29 -22.71 4.94
C GLU A 238 -0.95 -24.02 5.44
N LEU A 239 -2.19 -23.93 5.95
CA LEU A 239 -2.91 -25.12 6.39
C LEU A 239 -3.33 -26.00 5.19
N GLU A 240 -3.76 -25.39 4.09
CA GLU A 240 -4.08 -26.09 2.85
C GLU A 240 -2.88 -26.87 2.33
N GLU A 241 -1.72 -26.21 2.20
CA GLU A 241 -0.49 -26.83 1.70
C GLU A 241 -0.04 -28.00 2.59
N THR A 242 -0.07 -27.80 3.91
CA THR A 242 0.45 -28.79 4.87
C THR A 242 -0.48 -29.96 5.16
N VAL A 243 -1.80 -29.80 4.93
CA VAL A 243 -2.80 -30.86 5.12
C VAL A 243 -3.11 -31.58 3.81
N ALA A 244 -3.29 -30.86 2.70
CA ALA A 244 -3.72 -31.46 1.43
C ALA A 244 -2.70 -32.42 0.81
N THR A 245 -1.43 -32.30 1.21
CA THR A 245 -0.32 -33.13 0.73
C THR A 245 -0.05 -34.36 1.60
N GLN A 246 -0.85 -34.62 2.64
CA GLN A 246 -0.65 -35.74 3.56
C GLN A 246 -1.80 -36.76 3.52
N GLU A 247 -1.47 -38.03 3.77
CA GLU A 247 -2.46 -39.08 3.99
C GLU A 247 -3.30 -38.80 5.25
N PRO A 248 -4.61 -39.08 5.23
CA PRO A 248 -5.39 -39.66 4.14
C PRO A 248 -5.95 -38.63 3.15
N VAL A 249 -5.72 -37.33 3.38
CA VAL A 249 -6.33 -36.21 2.62
C VAL A 249 -5.88 -36.21 1.17
N GLN A 250 -4.61 -36.52 0.91
CA GLN A 250 -4.05 -36.57 -0.45
C GLN A 250 -4.79 -37.56 -1.36
N ASN A 251 -5.09 -38.76 -0.84
CA ASN A 251 -5.63 -39.86 -1.63
C ASN A 251 -7.15 -40.12 -1.43
N CYS A 252 -7.78 -39.52 -0.41
CA CYS A 252 -9.21 -39.64 -0.19
C CYS A 252 -9.98 -38.40 -0.64
N THR A 253 -10.82 -38.55 -1.66
CA THR A 253 -11.62 -37.45 -2.23
C THR A 253 -12.57 -36.80 -1.22
N VAL A 254 -13.11 -37.57 -0.27
CA VAL A 254 -13.99 -37.06 0.79
C VAL A 254 -13.19 -36.21 1.79
N CYS A 255 -12.06 -36.71 2.29
CA CYS A 255 -11.19 -35.97 3.19
C CYS A 255 -10.65 -34.69 2.52
N ARG A 256 -10.30 -34.76 1.24
CA ARG A 256 -9.84 -33.60 0.46
C ARG A 256 -10.93 -32.52 0.36
N LYS A 257 -12.17 -32.91 0.06
CA LYS A 257 -13.31 -31.97 0.01
C LYS A 257 -13.56 -31.31 1.37
N ALA A 258 -13.50 -32.07 2.46
CA ALA A 258 -13.64 -31.53 3.81
C ALA A 258 -12.52 -30.55 4.17
N CYS A 259 -11.27 -30.90 3.84
CA CYS A 259 -10.11 -30.01 4.02
C CYS A 259 -10.30 -28.69 3.25
N ILE A 260 -10.68 -28.74 1.98
CA ILE A 260 -10.94 -27.54 1.16
C ILE A 260 -12.03 -26.68 1.81
N ALA A 261 -13.16 -27.28 2.19
CA ALA A 261 -14.27 -26.53 2.80
C ALA A 261 -13.86 -25.85 4.12
N ALA A 262 -13.12 -26.55 4.98
CA ALA A 262 -12.63 -26.00 6.25
C ALA A 262 -11.61 -24.86 6.03
N VAL A 263 -10.70 -25.02 5.05
CA VAL A 263 -9.75 -23.97 4.65
C VAL A 263 -10.47 -22.74 4.10
N GLU A 264 -11.48 -22.92 3.23
CA GLU A 264 -12.29 -21.81 2.70
C GLU A 264 -13.04 -21.07 3.80
N MET A 265 -13.59 -21.79 4.77
CA MET A 265 -14.24 -21.18 5.93
C MET A 265 -13.23 -20.36 6.76
N LEU A 266 -12.05 -20.91 7.00
CA LEU A 266 -10.97 -20.19 7.68
C LEU A 266 -10.56 -18.93 6.89
N ARG A 267 -10.45 -19.04 5.56
CA ARG A 267 -10.09 -17.94 4.66
C ARG A 267 -11.12 -16.82 4.75
N TYR A 268 -12.40 -17.18 4.71
CA TYR A 268 -13.52 -16.25 4.88
C TYR A 268 -13.48 -15.53 6.24
N LYS A 269 -13.26 -16.26 7.35
CA LYS A 269 -13.14 -15.65 8.68
C LYS A 269 -11.94 -14.70 8.75
N CYS A 270 -10.79 -15.09 8.20
CA CYS A 270 -9.58 -14.27 8.20
C CYS A 270 -9.70 -12.98 7.38
N ARG A 271 -10.47 -12.98 6.29
CA ARG A 271 -10.74 -11.78 5.48
C ARG A 271 -11.47 -10.69 6.29
N LYS A 272 -12.20 -11.06 7.33
CA LYS A 272 -12.92 -10.10 8.20
C LYS A 272 -12.03 -9.44 9.26
N ILE A 273 -10.81 -9.91 9.46
CA ILE A 273 -9.89 -9.32 10.44
C ILE A 273 -9.33 -8.00 9.88
N PRO A 274 -9.49 -6.86 10.57
CA PRO A 274 -8.86 -5.59 10.23
C PRO A 274 -7.40 -5.73 9.82
N ARG A 275 -7.03 -5.07 8.72
CA ARG A 275 -5.67 -5.08 8.14
C ARG A 275 -4.99 -3.73 8.20
N THR A 276 -5.76 -2.67 8.41
CA THR A 276 -5.24 -1.31 8.45
C THR A 276 -5.58 -0.70 9.79
N VAL A 277 -4.78 0.27 10.21
CA VAL A 277 -4.97 0.98 11.49
C VAL A 277 -6.33 1.67 11.59
N ASP A 278 -6.92 2.10 10.46
CA ASP A 278 -8.23 2.76 10.46
C ASP A 278 -9.38 1.79 10.68
N LYS A 279 -9.29 0.57 10.14
CA LYS A 279 -10.32 -0.45 10.32
C LYS A 279 -10.38 -0.96 11.77
N MET A 280 -9.30 -0.83 12.54
CA MET A 280 -9.30 -1.19 13.96
C MET A 280 -10.29 -0.37 14.79
N ARG A 281 -10.50 0.91 14.45
CA ARG A 281 -11.43 1.80 15.17
C ARG A 281 -12.88 1.34 15.07
N THR A 282 -13.22 0.64 13.99
CA THR A 282 -14.58 0.15 13.75
C THR A 282 -14.92 -1.15 14.48
N VAL A 283 -13.94 -1.75 15.18
CA VAL A 283 -14.15 -2.98 15.95
C VAL A 283 -14.68 -2.63 17.34
N LYS A 284 -15.87 -3.14 17.68
CA LYS A 284 -16.47 -3.00 19.02
C LYS A 284 -15.46 -3.43 20.10
N GLY A 285 -15.16 -2.52 21.02
CA GLY A 285 -14.21 -2.73 22.13
C GLY A 285 -12.85 -2.04 22.00
N PHE A 286 -12.65 -1.22 20.96
CA PHE A 286 -11.46 -0.36 20.77
C PHE A 286 -11.77 1.15 20.76
N GLU A 287 -13.00 1.53 21.10
CA GLU A 287 -13.39 2.92 21.34
C GLU A 287 -13.27 3.18 22.86
N ASP A 288 -12.31 4.03 23.23
CA ASP A 288 -12.34 4.76 24.50
C ASP A 288 -13.30 5.96 24.36
#